data_AF-A0A6N2CXR3-F1
#
_entry.id   AF-A0A6N2CXR3-F1
#
_cell.length_a   1.000
_cell.length_b   1.000
_cell.length_c   1.000
_cell.angle_alpha   90.00
_cell.angle_beta   90.00
_cell.angle_gamma   90.00
#
_symmetry.space_group_name_H-M   'P 1'
#
loop_
_entity.id
_entity.type
_entity.pdbx_description
1 polymer ?
#
loop_
_entity_poly.entity_id
_entity_poly.type
_entity_poly.pdbx_seq_one_letter_code
_entity_poly.pdbx_strand_id
1 'polypeptide(L)'
;MVYQLIVNEKDEYSIFEKKYGTKQYRSLLLRIGTRIENLSKGIRLPSGQIGNIVGVKGGFEIKADSLRVYYLELQNEYFIICTGGLKKNQKKDIDRFRRITKELQKQLKDGRKLEIEE
;
A
#
# COMPACT_ATOMS: atom_id res chain seq x y z
N MET A 1 13.57 -0.17 -2.38
CA MET A 1 12.90 -0.26 -3.71
C MET A 1 11.38 -0.39 -3.53
N VAL A 2 10.58 0.21 -4.40
CA VAL A 2 9.11 0.17 -4.32
C VAL A 2 8.55 -0.65 -5.47
N TYR A 3 7.66 -1.58 -5.16
CA TYR A 3 6.92 -2.40 -6.10
C TYR A 3 5.44 -2.08 -6.03
N GLN A 4 4.78 -2.08 -7.17
CA GLN A 4 3.33 -2.02 -7.28
C GLN A 4 2.78 -3.44 -7.36
N LEU A 5 1.70 -3.69 -6.63
CA LEU A 5 1.02 -4.97 -6.71
C LEU A 5 0.18 -5.05 -8.00
N ILE A 6 0.38 -6.14 -8.75
CA ILE A 6 -0.47 -6.51 -9.88
C ILE A 6 -1.48 -7.57 -9.41
N VAL A 7 -2.77 -7.28 -9.54
CA VAL A 7 -3.87 -8.21 -9.29
C VAL A 7 -4.72 -8.30 -10.56
N ASN A 8 -4.96 -9.50 -11.08
CA ASN A 8 -5.73 -9.69 -12.33
C ASN A 8 -5.22 -8.78 -13.48
N GLU A 9 -3.90 -8.77 -13.70
CA GLU A 9 -3.19 -7.94 -14.70
C GLU A 9 -3.30 -6.41 -14.48
N LYS A 10 -3.84 -5.97 -13.34
CA LYS A 10 -4.03 -4.55 -13.05
C LYS A 10 -3.16 -4.11 -11.88
N ASP A 11 -2.49 -2.98 -12.07
CA ASP A 11 -1.79 -2.27 -11.00
C ASP A 11 -2.81 -1.60 -10.06
N GLU A 12 -2.85 -2.10 -8.82
CA GLU A 12 -3.71 -1.64 -7.75
C GLU A 12 -3.49 -0.16 -7.39
N TYR A 13 -2.25 0.30 -7.40
CA TYR A 13 -1.93 1.69 -7.12
C TYR A 13 -2.37 2.59 -8.28
N SER A 14 -2.15 2.17 -9.53
CA SER A 14 -2.68 2.89 -10.71
C SER A 14 -4.21 2.99 -10.69
N ILE A 15 -4.92 1.93 -10.29
CA ILE A 15 -6.39 1.98 -10.11
C ILE A 15 -6.77 3.02 -9.06
N PHE A 16 -6.08 3.01 -7.92
CA PHE A 16 -6.29 3.97 -6.86
C PHE A 16 -6.06 5.42 -7.34
N GLU A 17 -4.95 5.69 -8.02
CA GLU A 17 -4.64 7.02 -8.57
C GLU A 17 -5.66 7.46 -9.61
N LYS A 18 -6.09 6.58 -10.52
CA LYS A 18 -7.15 6.90 -11.49
C LYS A 18 -8.47 7.24 -10.79
N LYS A 19 -8.85 6.47 -9.77
CA LYS A 19 -10.10 6.65 -9.03
C LYS A 19 -10.14 7.96 -8.24
N TYR A 20 -9.02 8.36 -7.66
CA TYR A 20 -8.91 9.57 -6.83
C TYR A 20 -8.13 10.70 -7.52
N GLY A 21 -7.85 10.60 -8.82
CA GLY A 21 -7.10 11.60 -9.60
C GLY A 21 -7.86 12.91 -9.88
N THR A 22 -8.99 13.13 -9.23
CA THR A 22 -9.82 14.32 -9.41
C THR A 22 -9.21 15.53 -8.70
N LYS A 23 -9.65 16.75 -9.09
CA LYS A 23 -9.17 18.01 -8.47
C LYS A 23 -9.27 18.01 -6.95
N GLN A 24 -10.31 17.39 -6.39
CA GLN A 24 -10.56 17.33 -4.95
C GLN A 24 -9.43 16.62 -4.17
N TYR A 25 -8.85 15.56 -4.73
CA TYR A 25 -7.91 14.69 -4.01
C TYR A 25 -6.47 14.83 -4.49
N ARG A 26 -6.21 15.62 -5.54
CA ARG A 26 -4.90 15.79 -6.16
C ARG A 26 -3.79 16.15 -5.17
N SER A 27 -4.05 17.09 -4.26
CA SER A 27 -3.05 17.49 -3.24
C SER A 27 -2.75 16.37 -2.25
N LEU A 28 -3.74 15.52 -1.93
CA LEU A 28 -3.57 14.38 -1.05
C LEU A 28 -2.80 13.25 -1.74
N LEU A 29 -3.07 13.00 -3.02
CA LEU A 29 -2.28 12.05 -3.83
C LEU A 29 -0.82 12.47 -3.94
N LEU A 30 -0.53 13.76 -4.18
CA LEU A 30 0.85 14.26 -4.19
C LEU A 30 1.55 14.00 -2.84
N ARG A 31 0.86 14.24 -1.71
CA ARG A 31 1.42 13.95 -0.37
C ARG A 31 1.68 12.46 -0.16
N ILE A 32 0.83 11.57 -0.68
CA ILE A 32 1.08 10.12 -0.66
C ILE A 32 2.34 9.81 -1.48
N GLY A 33 2.43 10.32 -2.72
CA GLY A 33 3.59 10.11 -3.59
C GLY A 33 4.90 10.54 -2.95
N THR A 34 4.97 11.75 -2.39
CA THR A 34 6.16 12.24 -1.67
C THR A 34 6.55 11.33 -0.51
N ARG A 35 5.58 10.76 0.20
CA ARG A 35 5.85 9.85 1.32
C ARG A 35 6.36 8.49 0.86
N ILE A 36 5.82 7.95 -0.22
CA ILE A 36 6.33 6.73 -0.85
C ILE A 36 7.79 6.96 -1.31
N GLU A 37 8.07 8.11 -1.92
CA GLU A 37 9.44 8.48 -2.32
C GLU A 37 10.38 8.62 -1.11
N ASN A 38 9.93 9.22 -0.02
CA ASN A 38 10.73 9.30 1.20
C ASN A 38 11.04 7.90 1.76
N LEU A 39 10.03 7.02 1.84
CA LEU A 39 10.22 5.64 2.28
C LEU A 39 11.19 4.88 1.37
N SER A 40 11.11 5.09 0.04
CA SER A 40 12.01 4.44 -0.92
C SER A 40 13.48 4.84 -0.75
N LYS A 41 13.71 6.05 -0.21
CA LYS A 41 15.03 6.60 0.14
C LYS A 41 15.47 6.26 1.58
N GLY A 42 14.71 5.44 2.30
CA GLY A 42 15.00 5.07 3.70
C GLY A 42 14.69 6.19 4.71
N ILE A 43 13.99 7.26 4.29
CA ILE A 43 13.60 8.36 5.17
C ILE A 43 12.40 7.92 6.01
N ARG A 44 12.56 7.97 7.34
CA ARG A 44 11.49 7.64 8.28
C ARG A 44 10.38 8.69 8.25
N LEU A 45 9.13 8.23 8.15
CA LEU A 45 7.97 9.09 8.25
C LEU A 45 7.54 9.30 9.72
N PRO A 46 7.04 10.48 10.10
CA PRO A 46 6.46 10.71 11.42
C PRO A 46 5.25 9.81 11.69
N SER A 47 5.01 9.47 12.96
CA SER A 47 3.88 8.62 13.41
C SER A 47 2.48 9.13 13.01
N GLY A 48 2.32 10.44 12.78
CA GLY A 48 1.09 11.01 12.24
C GLY A 48 0.83 10.69 10.76
N GLN A 49 1.87 10.30 10.02
CA GLN A 49 1.84 10.05 8.58
C GLN A 49 1.87 8.57 8.23
N ILE A 50 2.27 7.71 9.16
CA ILE A 50 2.36 6.26 9.03
C ILE A 50 1.60 5.55 10.17
N GLY A 51 1.06 4.37 9.92
CA GLY A 51 0.43 3.55 10.95
C GLY A 51 0.74 2.08 10.77
N ASN A 52 0.82 1.33 11.87
CA ASN A 52 0.98 -0.12 11.83
C ASN A 52 -0.38 -0.80 11.63
N ILE A 53 -0.42 -1.82 10.77
CA ILE A 53 -1.62 -2.66 10.62
C ILE A 53 -1.52 -3.86 11.56
N VAL A 54 -2.37 -3.86 12.59
CA VAL A 54 -2.40 -4.93 13.58
C VAL A 54 -2.71 -6.27 12.91
N GLY A 55 -1.88 -7.27 13.20
CA GLY A 55 -2.00 -8.63 12.67
C GLY A 55 -1.34 -8.85 11.31
N VAL A 56 -0.61 -7.86 10.77
CA VAL A 56 0.18 -8.01 9.53
C VAL A 56 1.62 -7.61 9.82
N LYS A 57 2.53 -8.60 9.88
CA LYS A 57 3.97 -8.33 10.08
C LYS A 57 4.51 -7.56 8.87
N GLY A 58 5.13 -6.41 9.12
CA GLY A 58 5.59 -5.49 8.07
C GLY A 58 4.45 -4.76 7.34
N GLY A 59 3.21 -4.82 7.84
CA GLY A 59 2.07 -4.14 7.23
C GLY A 59 1.88 -2.74 7.78
N PHE A 60 1.83 -1.75 6.89
CA PHE A 60 1.73 -0.34 7.25
C PHE A 60 0.68 0.41 6.41
N GLU A 61 0.22 1.54 6.93
CA GLU A 61 -0.59 2.53 6.21
C GLU A 61 0.12 3.88 6.11
N ILE A 62 0.04 4.52 4.95
CA ILE A 62 0.40 5.92 4.71
C ILE A 62 -0.88 6.77 4.79
N LYS A 63 -0.85 7.85 5.57
CA LYS A 63 -2.05 8.64 5.93
C LYS A 63 -2.03 10.04 5.34
N ALA A 64 -2.81 10.33 4.31
CA ALA A 64 -3.01 11.68 3.79
C ALA A 64 -4.44 12.15 4.03
N ASP A 65 -4.71 12.67 5.24
CA ASP A 65 -6.04 13.17 5.65
C ASP A 65 -7.15 12.13 5.44
N SER A 66 -7.90 12.23 4.33
CA SER A 66 -8.97 11.30 3.96
C SER A 66 -8.50 10.11 3.12
N LEU A 67 -7.29 10.13 2.54
CA LEU A 67 -6.72 9.02 1.76
C LEU A 67 -5.78 8.14 2.60
N ARG A 68 -5.83 6.84 2.34
CA ARG A 68 -4.96 5.82 2.92
C ARG A 68 -4.35 4.97 1.80
N VAL A 69 -3.08 4.65 1.93
CA VAL A 69 -2.40 3.65 1.09
C VAL A 69 -1.76 2.62 2.00
N TYR A 70 -1.96 1.34 1.70
CA TYR A 70 -1.47 0.23 2.51
C TYR A 70 -0.34 -0.46 1.77
N TYR A 71 0.75 -0.72 2.49
CA TYR A 71 1.93 -1.35 1.92
C TYR A 71 2.50 -2.40 2.86
N LEU A 72 3.18 -3.38 2.25
CA LEU A 72 3.94 -4.42 2.95
C LEU A 72 5.43 -4.12 2.80
N GLU A 73 6.12 -4.01 3.92
CA GLU A 73 7.58 -3.92 4.00
C GLU A 73 8.17 -5.33 4.13
N LEU A 74 9.10 -5.68 3.24
CA LEU A 74 9.84 -6.92 3.23
C LEU A 74 11.32 -6.62 3.49
N GLN A 75 11.88 -7.28 4.51
CA GLN A 75 13.30 -7.24 4.87
C GLN A 75 13.89 -5.82 4.98
N ASN A 76 13.09 -4.81 5.34
CA ASN A 76 13.48 -3.41 5.49
C ASN A 76 14.00 -2.71 4.21
N GLU A 77 13.87 -3.34 3.04
CA GLU A 77 14.43 -2.81 1.78
C GLU A 77 13.40 -2.74 0.65
N TYR A 78 12.36 -3.56 0.71
CA TYR A 78 11.35 -3.66 -0.34
C TYR A 78 9.96 -3.28 0.19
N PHE A 79 9.27 -2.42 -0.55
CA PHE A 79 7.91 -1.98 -0.22
C PHE A 79 6.98 -2.43 -1.33
N ILE A 80 5.93 -3.18 -1.01
CA ILE A 80 4.88 -3.54 -1.95
C ILE A 80 3.66 -2.69 -1.65
N ILE A 81 3.30 -1.79 -2.56
CA ILE A 81 2.05 -1.03 -2.48
C ILE A 81 0.91 -1.96 -2.88
N CYS A 82 0.08 -2.33 -1.92
CA CYS A 82 -0.94 -3.36 -2.12
C CYS A 82 -2.30 -2.77 -2.51
N THR A 83 -2.73 -1.69 -1.86
CA THR A 83 -4.04 -1.08 -2.15
C THR A 83 -4.14 0.34 -1.56
N GLY A 84 -5.17 1.08 -1.95
CA GLY A 84 -5.45 2.41 -1.40
C GLY A 84 -6.94 2.75 -1.43
N GLY A 85 -7.35 3.66 -0.55
CA GLY A 85 -8.76 4.01 -0.40
C GLY A 85 -8.99 5.25 0.46
N LEU A 86 -10.27 5.51 0.74
CA LEU A 86 -10.69 6.56 1.66
C LEU A 86 -10.73 6.03 3.10
N LYS A 87 -10.41 6.87 4.08
CA LYS A 87 -10.50 6.55 5.51
C LYS A 87 -11.87 5.98 5.91
N LYS A 88 -12.95 6.45 5.32
CA LYS A 88 -14.31 5.93 5.58
C LYS A 88 -14.48 4.44 5.21
N ASN A 89 -13.66 3.93 4.29
CA ASN A 89 -13.67 2.54 3.82
C ASN A 89 -12.54 1.71 4.46
N GLN A 90 -11.76 2.28 5.39
CA GLN A 90 -10.53 1.71 5.92
C GLN A 90 -10.69 0.27 6.43
N LYS A 91 -11.81 -0.05 7.10
CA LYS A 91 -12.05 -1.42 7.58
C LYS A 91 -12.04 -2.44 6.45
N LYS A 92 -12.76 -2.15 5.34
CA LYS A 92 -12.81 -3.03 4.17
C LYS A 92 -11.46 -3.14 3.49
N ASP A 93 -10.75 -2.01 3.37
CA ASP A 93 -9.43 -1.96 2.75
C ASP A 93 -8.39 -2.76 3.56
N ILE A 94 -8.41 -2.66 4.89
CA ILE A 94 -7.54 -3.45 5.79
C ILE A 94 -7.85 -4.94 5.69
N ASP A 95 -9.12 -5.33 5.64
CA ASP A 95 -9.50 -6.74 5.50
C ASP A 95 -9.03 -7.32 4.16
N ARG A 96 -9.13 -6.55 3.07
CA ARG A 96 -8.56 -6.94 1.77
C ARG A 96 -7.04 -7.02 1.83
N PHE A 97 -6.39 -6.00 2.40
CA PHE A 97 -4.94 -5.97 2.58
C PHE A 97 -4.43 -7.18 3.37
N ARG A 98 -5.12 -7.62 4.42
CA ARG A 98 -4.79 -8.85 5.17
C ARG A 98 -4.86 -10.12 4.32
N ARG A 99 -5.81 -10.21 3.39
CA ARG A 99 -5.92 -11.37 2.49
C ARG A 99 -4.77 -11.38 1.49
N ILE A 100 -4.54 -10.25 0.81
CA ILE A 100 -3.46 -10.07 -0.14
C ILE A 100 -2.11 -10.39 0.50
N THR A 101 -1.83 -9.82 1.67
CA THR A 101 -0.53 -10.01 2.34
C THR A 101 -0.31 -11.45 2.80
N LYS A 102 -1.35 -12.17 3.20
CA LYS A 102 -1.26 -13.61 3.48
C LYS A 102 -0.86 -14.40 2.23
N GLU A 103 -1.48 -14.09 1.10
CA GLU A 103 -1.17 -14.76 -0.17
C GLU A 103 0.24 -14.43 -0.65
N LEU A 104 0.64 -13.15 -0.64
CA LEU A 104 2.01 -12.73 -0.97
C LEU A 104 3.05 -13.43 -0.09
N GLN A 105 2.83 -13.47 1.22
CA GLN A 105 3.74 -14.13 2.15
C GLN A 105 3.85 -15.65 1.90
N LYS A 106 2.78 -16.28 1.43
CA LYS A 106 2.79 -17.69 1.03
C LYS A 106 3.61 -17.88 -0.26
N GLN A 107 3.36 -17.08 -1.28
CA GLN A 107 4.09 -17.13 -2.55
C GLN A 107 5.60 -16.87 -2.38
N LEU A 108 5.96 -15.90 -1.52
CA LEU A 108 7.36 -15.60 -1.18
C LEU A 108 8.06 -16.75 -0.47
N LYS A 109 7.36 -17.50 0.38
CA LYS A 109 7.92 -18.70 1.03
C LYS A 109 8.12 -19.86 0.06
N ASP A 110 7.21 -19.99 -0.90
CA ASP A 110 7.22 -21.08 -1.87
C ASP A 110 8.13 -20.79 -3.09
N GLY A 111 8.84 -19.65 -3.11
CA GLY A 111 9.72 -19.24 -4.20
C GLY A 111 9.01 -18.94 -5.52
N ARG A 112 7.71 -18.62 -5.47
CA ARG A 112 6.86 -18.38 -6.66
C ARG A 112 6.88 -16.91 -7.09
N LYS A 113 6.52 -16.64 -8.37
CA LYS A 113 6.30 -15.27 -8.88
C LYS A 113 5.14 -14.60 -8.13
N LEU A 114 5.27 -13.30 -7.86
CA LEU A 114 4.29 -12.47 -7.15
C LEU A 114 3.14 -12.10 -8.09
N GLU A 115 2.22 -13.02 -8.32
CA GLU A 115 1.00 -12.81 -9.12
C GLU A 115 -0.21 -13.23 -8.27
N ILE A 116 -1.17 -12.31 -8.06
CA ILE A 116 -2.42 -12.60 -7.34
C ILE A 116 -3.57 -12.59 -8.35
N GLU A 117 -4.26 -13.72 -8.46
CA GLU A 117 -5.54 -13.83 -9.15
C GLU A 117 -6.66 -13.74 -8.10
N GLU A 118 -7.53 -12.73 -8.20
CA GLU A 118 -8.74 -12.55 -7.36
C GLU A 118 -10.01 -12.97 -8.12
#